data_AF-A0A6L2PPA4-F1
#
_entry.id   AF-A0A6L2PPA4-F1
#
_cell.length_a   1.000
_cell.length_b   1.000
_cell.length_c   1.000
_cell.angle_alpha   90.00
_cell.angle_beta   90.00
_cell.angle_gamma   90.00
#
_symmetry.space_group_name_H-M   'P 1'
#
loop_
_entity.id
_entity.type
_entity.pdbx_description
1 polymer ?
#
loop_
_entity_poly.entity_id
_entity_poly.type
_entity_poly.pdbx_seq_one_letter_code
_entity_poly.pdbx_strand_id
1 'polypeptide(L)'
;MEDHTCNVADVEKHFPGLLKATVEWFKIYKIPDGKPENQFAFNGEAKNREFAHHIIDDVHKYWCSLIKKEAEAGGISCANVTNAESPFKIEQKDAEDILAKSPQPGTPQPVDPV
;
A
#
# COMPACT_ATOMS: atom_id res chain seq x y z
N MET A 1 12.65 -22.19 -7.68
CA MET A 1 11.64 -21.13 -7.74
C MET A 1 12.19 -20.15 -8.76
N GLU A 2 11.60 -20.14 -9.94
CA GLU A 2 12.24 -19.64 -11.15
C GLU A 2 11.89 -18.15 -11.29
N ASP A 3 12.91 -17.32 -11.06
CA ASP A 3 12.90 -15.85 -11.00
C ASP A 3 12.66 -15.24 -12.39
N HIS A 4 11.43 -15.35 -12.89
CA HIS A 4 11.05 -14.92 -14.23
C HIS A 4 10.54 -13.47 -14.30
N THR A 5 10.60 -12.70 -13.21
CA THR A 5 10.14 -11.30 -13.19
C THR A 5 11.15 -10.41 -12.48
N CYS A 6 12.41 -10.48 -12.89
CA CYS A 6 13.46 -9.62 -12.36
C CYS A 6 13.23 -8.14 -12.71
N ASN A 7 12.56 -7.89 -13.84
CA ASN A 7 12.37 -6.55 -14.38
C ASN A 7 10.96 -6.31 -14.93
N VAL A 8 10.59 -5.02 -15.01
CA VAL A 8 9.29 -4.59 -15.55
C VAL A 8 9.04 -5.07 -16.99
N ALA A 9 10.10 -5.24 -17.78
CA ALA A 9 10.00 -5.76 -19.15
C ALA A 9 9.56 -7.23 -19.22
N ASP A 10 9.88 -8.03 -18.20
CA ASP A 10 9.48 -9.44 -18.15
C ASP A 10 7.96 -9.57 -17.96
N VAL A 11 7.32 -8.58 -17.32
CA VAL A 11 5.87 -8.54 -17.16
C VAL A 11 5.18 -8.49 -18.51
N GLU A 12 5.63 -7.63 -19.43
CA GLU A 12 5.03 -7.57 -20.78
C GLU A 12 5.32 -8.84 -21.60
N LYS A 13 6.48 -9.47 -21.39
CA LYS A 13 6.86 -10.72 -22.07
C LYS A 13 5.98 -11.91 -21.62
N HIS A 14 5.73 -12.04 -20.32
CA HIS A 14 4.99 -13.17 -19.75
C HIS A 14 3.48 -12.89 -19.66
N PHE A 15 3.08 -11.62 -19.57
CA PHE A 15 1.70 -11.16 -19.45
C PHE A 15 1.42 -9.96 -20.38
N PRO A 16 1.37 -10.17 -21.70
CA PRO A 16 1.21 -9.08 -22.66
C PRO A 16 -0.06 -8.26 -22.41
N GLY A 17 0.06 -6.93 -22.40
CA GLY A 17 -1.03 -5.99 -22.17
C GLY A 17 -1.43 -5.78 -20.70
N LEU A 18 -0.87 -6.52 -19.75
CA LEU A 18 -1.22 -6.38 -18.32
C LEU A 18 -0.87 -4.98 -17.79
N LEU A 19 0.30 -4.45 -18.13
CA LEU A 19 0.70 -3.10 -17.71
C LEU A 19 -0.23 -2.04 -18.29
N LYS A 20 -0.60 -2.15 -19.58
CA LYS A 20 -1.53 -1.25 -20.24
C LYS A 20 -2.91 -1.27 -19.56
N ALA A 21 -3.45 -2.46 -19.30
CA ALA A 21 -4.73 -2.62 -18.62
C ALA A 21 -4.71 -2.04 -17.19
N THR A 22 -3.59 -2.20 -16.48
CA THR A 22 -3.39 -1.64 -15.13
C THR A 22 -3.42 -0.11 -15.16
N VAL A 23 -2.72 0.52 -16.11
CA VAL A 23 -2.72 1.99 -16.28
C VAL A 23 -4.12 2.48 -16.65
N GLU A 24 -4.80 1.82 -17.59
CA GLU A 24 -6.16 2.17 -18.00
C GLU A 24 -7.15 2.09 -16.83
N TRP A 25 -7.08 1.02 -16.04
CA TRP A 25 -7.92 0.86 -14.85
C TRP A 25 -7.72 2.02 -13.87
N PHE A 26 -6.47 2.33 -13.51
CA PHE A 26 -6.19 3.45 -12.60
C PHE A 26 -6.54 4.81 -13.21
N LYS A 27 -6.54 4.94 -14.54
CA LYS A 27 -6.93 6.17 -15.23
C LYS A 27 -8.43 6.46 -15.06
N ILE A 28 -9.29 5.43 -15.19
CA ILE A 28 -10.74 5.62 -15.31
C ILE A 28 -11.55 5.19 -14.08
N TYR A 29 -10.98 4.49 -13.08
CA TYR A 29 -11.79 3.90 -11.99
C TYR A 29 -12.60 4.89 -11.15
N LYS A 30 -12.24 6.18 -11.16
CA LYS A 30 -12.96 7.24 -10.43
C LYS A 30 -14.04 7.94 -11.27
N ILE A 31 -14.14 7.65 -12.56
CA ILE A 31 -15.15 8.25 -13.45
C ILE A 31 -16.57 7.90 -13.02
N PRO A 32 -16.89 6.65 -12.62
CA PRO A 32 -18.22 6.33 -12.10
C PRO A 32 -18.63 7.16 -10.87
N ASP A 33 -17.66 7.60 -10.07
CA ASP A 33 -17.88 8.51 -8.93
C ASP A 33 -18.05 9.99 -9.34
N GLY A 34 -18.06 10.30 -10.64
CA GLY A 34 -18.15 11.66 -11.19
C GLY A 34 -16.83 12.45 -11.18
N LYS A 35 -15.69 11.81 -10.92
CA LYS A 35 -14.36 12.46 -10.91
C LYS A 35 -13.70 12.38 -12.29
N PRO A 36 -12.83 13.34 -12.67
CA PRO A 36 -12.10 13.28 -13.94
C PRO A 36 -11.11 12.10 -13.97
N GLU A 37 -10.61 11.80 -15.17
CA GLU A 37 -9.52 10.85 -15.39
C GLU A 37 -8.28 11.20 -14.55
N ASN A 38 -7.70 10.21 -13.88
CA ASN A 38 -6.44 10.40 -13.18
C ASN A 38 -5.29 10.61 -14.20
N GLN A 39 -4.34 11.48 -13.85
CA GLN A 39 -3.14 11.73 -14.66
C GLN A 39 -1.92 11.02 -14.06
N PHE A 40 -0.97 10.65 -14.91
CA PHE A 40 0.24 9.93 -14.50
C PHE A 40 1.49 10.71 -14.89
N ALA A 41 2.51 10.64 -14.04
CA ALA A 41 3.87 11.03 -14.41
C ALA A 41 4.42 10.09 -15.50
N PHE A 42 5.51 10.50 -16.15
CA PHE A 42 6.21 9.69 -17.15
C PHE A 42 5.30 9.15 -18.27
N ASN A 43 4.26 9.89 -18.64
CA ASN A 43 3.30 9.49 -19.66
C ASN A 43 2.61 8.14 -19.38
N GLY A 44 2.51 7.74 -18.11
CA GLY A 44 1.93 6.45 -17.71
C GLY A 44 2.86 5.25 -17.87
N GLU A 45 4.14 5.45 -18.18
CA GLU A 45 5.10 4.36 -18.31
C GLU A 45 5.56 3.83 -16.95
N ALA A 46 5.47 2.51 -16.77
CA ALA A 46 6.02 1.83 -15.60
C ALA A 46 7.55 1.94 -15.59
N LYS A 47 8.12 2.25 -14.42
CA LYS A 47 9.58 2.36 -14.25
C LYS A 47 10.20 1.02 -13.87
N ASN A 48 11.52 0.93 -14.06
CA ASN A 48 12.27 -0.26 -13.71
C ASN A 48 12.35 -0.48 -12.20
N ARG A 49 12.88 -1.64 -11.83
CA ARG A 49 13.03 -2.09 -10.45
C ARG A 49 13.86 -1.13 -9.60
N GLU A 50 14.95 -0.61 -10.14
CA GLU A 50 15.86 0.30 -9.43
C GLU A 50 15.16 1.60 -9.06
N PHE A 51 14.42 2.19 -10.00
CA PHE A 51 13.62 3.38 -9.73
C PHE A 51 12.55 3.10 -8.67
N ALA A 52 11.86 1.97 -8.75
CA ALA A 52 10.85 1.58 -7.77
C ALA A 52 11.46 1.42 -6.35
N HIS A 53 12.60 0.74 -6.22
CA HIS A 53 13.31 0.62 -4.95
C HIS A 53 13.74 1.96 -4.38
N HIS A 54 14.25 2.87 -5.21
CA HIS A 54 14.62 4.21 -4.76
C HIS A 54 13.42 4.96 -4.14
N ILE A 55 12.26 4.92 -4.80
CA ILE A 55 11.03 5.54 -4.27
C ILE A 55 10.60 4.86 -2.97
N ILE A 56 10.67 3.53 -2.88
CA ILE A 56 10.35 2.78 -1.66
C ILE A 56 11.25 3.20 -0.50
N ASP A 57 12.56 3.31 -0.74
CA ASP A 57 13.54 3.71 0.27
C ASP A 57 13.29 5.15 0.74
N ASP A 58 12.93 6.05 -0.17
CA ASP A 58 12.64 7.44 0.16
C ASP A 58 11.36 7.57 0.99
N VAL A 59 10.27 6.88 0.61
CA VAL A 59 9.03 6.93 1.42
C VAL A 59 9.17 6.19 2.74
N HIS A 60 10.05 5.19 2.82
CA HIS A 60 10.39 4.54 4.09
C HIS A 60 11.06 5.52 5.06
N LYS A 61 11.91 6.44 4.59
CA LYS A 61 12.48 7.50 5.43
C LYS A 61 11.39 8.41 6.01
N TYR A 62 10.39 8.79 5.21
CA TYR A 62 9.26 9.57 5.71
C TYR A 62 8.46 8.81 6.78
N TRP A 63 8.22 7.51 6.58
CA TRP A 63 7.60 6.67 7.60
C TRP A 63 8.44 6.58 8.88
N CYS A 64 9.77 6.45 8.77
CA CYS A 64 10.68 6.45 9.91
C CYS A 64 10.59 7.75 10.71
N SER A 65 10.58 8.91 10.04
CA SER A 65 10.41 10.19 10.74
C SER A 65 9.02 10.33 11.37
N LEU A 66 7.97 9.85 10.70
CA LEU A 66 6.61 9.80 11.28
C LEU A 66 6.57 8.97 12.56
N ILE A 67 7.08 7.73 12.52
CA ILE A 67 7.00 6.79 13.64
C ILE A 67 7.93 7.19 14.80
N LYS A 68 8.99 7.96 14.52
CA LYS A 68 9.90 8.53 15.54
C LYS A 68 9.44 9.88 16.08
N LYS A 69 8.27 10.40 15.65
CA LYS A 69 7.73 11.71 16.03
C LYS A 69 8.63 12.88 15.62
N GLU A 70 9.39 12.71 14.54
CA GLU A 70 10.21 13.75 13.91
C GLU A 70 9.42 14.55 12.85
N ALA A 71 8.25 14.06 12.47
CA ALA A 71 7.31 14.71 11.57
C ALA A 71 5.90 14.77 12.18
N GLU A 72 5.11 15.77 11.78
CA GLU A 72 3.72 15.91 12.20
C GLU A 72 2.86 14.76 11.68
N ALA A 73 2.09 14.13 12.56
CA ALA A 73 1.31 12.94 12.19
C ALA A 73 0.07 13.24 11.35
N GLY A 74 -0.40 14.49 11.30
CA GLY A 74 -1.52 14.89 10.42
C GLY A 74 -2.83 14.10 10.64
N GLY A 75 -3.03 13.53 11.83
CA GLY A 75 -4.18 12.67 12.16
C GLY A 75 -3.94 11.17 11.97
N ILE A 76 -2.76 10.75 11.54
CA ILE A 76 -2.38 9.33 11.46
C ILE A 76 -2.16 8.77 12.87
N SER A 77 -2.80 7.63 13.17
CA SER A 77 -2.50 6.87 14.39
C SER A 77 -1.17 6.14 14.24
N CYS A 78 -0.21 6.47 15.09
CA CYS A 78 1.12 5.85 15.10
C CYS A 78 1.24 4.72 16.16
N ALA A 79 0.15 4.38 16.86
CA ALA A 79 0.15 3.35 17.90
C ALA A 79 0.57 1.99 17.32
N ASN A 80 1.51 1.33 17.98
CA ASN A 80 2.03 0.03 17.55
C ASN A 80 2.54 -0.78 18.76
N VAL A 81 2.73 -2.09 18.60
CA VAL A 81 3.16 -2.98 19.71
C VAL A 81 4.57 -3.54 19.52
N THR A 82 5.16 -3.41 18.32
CA THR A 82 6.42 -4.08 17.97
C THR A 82 7.60 -3.14 17.73
N ASN A 83 7.39 -1.86 17.41
CA ASN A 83 8.47 -0.94 17.13
C ASN A 83 9.05 -0.39 18.44
N ALA A 84 10.12 -1.02 18.94
CA ALA A 84 10.74 -0.69 20.22
C ALA A 84 11.25 0.76 20.31
N GLU A 85 11.69 1.34 19.19
CA GLU A 85 12.21 2.71 19.13
C GLU A 85 11.11 3.77 18.99
N SER A 86 9.87 3.36 18.75
CA SER A 86 8.75 4.27 18.54
C SER A 86 8.25 4.84 19.88
N PRO A 87 8.18 6.17 20.08
CA PRO A 87 7.54 6.76 21.25
C PRO A 87 6.03 6.49 21.32
N PHE A 88 5.43 6.01 20.23
CA PHE A 88 4.02 5.61 20.16
C PHE A 88 3.78 4.13 20.50
N LYS A 89 4.81 3.41 20.95
CA LYS A 89 4.64 2.01 21.31
C LYS A 89 3.70 1.89 22.51
N ILE A 90 2.70 1.03 22.38
CA ILE A 90 1.76 0.66 23.45
C ILE A 90 1.99 -0.78 23.87
N GLU A 91 1.52 -1.15 25.06
CA GLU A 91 1.57 -2.53 25.51
C GLU A 91 0.53 -3.38 24.77
N GLN A 92 0.80 -4.68 24.65
CA GLN A 92 -0.11 -5.61 23.99
C GLN A 92 -1.50 -5.61 24.66
N LYS A 93 -1.52 -5.46 25.99
CA LYS A 93 -2.76 -5.34 26.76
C LYS A 93 -3.58 -4.09 26.36
N ASP A 94 -2.93 -2.96 26.13
CA ASP A 94 -3.64 -1.74 25.72
C ASP A 94 -4.25 -1.91 24.31
N ALA A 95 -3.55 -2.61 23.42
CA ALA A 95 -4.09 -2.98 22.11
C ALA A 95 -5.30 -3.92 22.23
N GLU A 96 -5.25 -4.90 23.14
CA GLU A 96 -6.37 -5.82 23.42
C GLU A 96 -7.60 -5.06 23.95
N ASP A 97 -7.41 -4.10 24.86
CA ASP A 97 -8.49 -3.27 25.40
C ASP A 97 -9.15 -2.39 24.33
N ILE A 98 -8.38 -1.96 23.31
CA ILE A 98 -8.93 -1.25 22.13
C ILE A 98 -9.78 -2.20 21.30
N LEU A 99 -9.31 -3.42 21.05
CA LEU A 99 -10.04 -4.42 20.28
C LEU A 99 -11.32 -4.88 20.99
N ALA A 100 -11.28 -5.03 22.32
CA ALA A 100 -12.43 -5.45 23.12
C ALA A 100 -13.62 -4.48 23.06
N LYS A 101 -13.37 -3.21 22.70
CA LYS A 101 -14.41 -2.19 22.49
C LYS A 101 -15.06 -2.29 21.10
N SER A 102 -14.50 -3.10 20.19
CA SER A 102 -15.06 -3.30 18.86
C SER A 102 -16.27 -4.24 18.90
N PRO A 103 -17.23 -4.11 17.98
CA PRO A 103 -18.33 -5.06 17.85
C PRO A 103 -17.83 -6.49 17.64
N GLN A 104 -18.61 -7.47 18.10
CA GLN A 104 -18.33 -8.88 17.82
C GLN A 104 -18.27 -9.11 16.30
N PRO A 105 -17.31 -9.92 15.80
CA PRO A 105 -17.25 -10.26 14.39
C PRO A 105 -18.59 -10.82 13.88
N GLY A 106 -19.02 -10.37 12.71
CA GLY A 106 -20.19 -10.94 12.04
C GLY A 106 -19.95 -12.38 11.58
N THR A 107 -21.03 -13.08 11.24
CA THR A 107 -20.92 -14.39 10.57
C THR A 107 -20.21 -14.22 9.22
N PRO A 108 -19.19 -15.03 8.90
CA PRO A 108 -18.51 -14.96 7.61
C PRO A 108 -19.51 -15.20 6.47
N GLN A 109 -19.37 -14.44 5.39
CA GLN A 109 -20.17 -14.69 4.19
C GLN A 109 -19.76 -16.02 3.55
N PRO A 110 -20.72 -16.77 2.96
CA PRO A 110 -20.38 -17.94 2.15
C PRO A 110 -19.39 -17.56 1.05
N VAL A 111 -18.38 -18.40 0.82
CA VAL A 111 -17.47 -18.22 -0.31
C VAL A 111 -18.22 -18.65 -1.56
N ASP A 112 -18.32 -17.77 -2.56
CA ASP A 112 -18.88 -18.12 -3.85
C ASP A 112 -18.05 -19.27 -4.50
N PRO A 113 -18.68 -20.26 -5.14
CA PRO A 113 -17.95 -21.30 -5.85
C PRO A 113 -17.10 -20.70 -6.98
N VAL A 114 -15.85 -21.19 -7.11
CA VAL A 114 -14.93 -20.88 -8.22
C VAL A 114 -15.37 -21.60 -9.49
#